data_AF-A0A957ICF0-F1
#
_entry.id   AF-A0A957ICF0-F1
#
_cell.length_a   1.000
_cell.length_b   1.000
_cell.length_c   1.000
_cell.angle_alpha   90.00
_cell.angle_beta   90.00
_cell.angle_gamma   90.00
#
_symmetry.space_group_name_H-M   'P 1'
#
loop_
_entity.id
_entity.type
_entity.pdbx_description
1 polymer ?
#
loop_
_entity_poly.entity_id
_entity_poly.type
_entity_poly.pdbx_seq_one_letter_code
_entity_poly.pdbx_strand_id
1 'polypeptide(L)'
;DGTLGSQTAELLAPYVAQPDNRGLATLEFDAFCERVSLAASRGLPTAVHAIGDGASRKALDGFARVAARTAVGSAALRQRIEHAQLLHPDDIPRFGTEGVIASMQPIHLAADWPVADRFWADRKAHAYVWRELASRGARLAFGSDAPIESVDVLQGLRCAVTRQDRDGRPAGGWCPEQRLDRWSALAAYGVGAAHAAGQEAELGTLMP
;
A
#
# COMPACT_ATOMS: atom_id res chain seq x y z
N ASP A 1 -6.44 9.93 -2.61
CA ASP A 1 -5.66 11.19 -2.51
C ASP A 1 -4.81 11.36 -3.76
N GLY A 2 -3.80 12.24 -3.73
CA GLY A 2 -2.85 12.41 -4.82
C GLY A 2 -1.53 11.65 -4.61
N THR A 3 -0.39 12.30 -4.90
CA THR A 3 0.94 11.65 -4.89
C THR A 3 1.95 12.36 -3.99
N LEU A 4 3.01 11.64 -3.58
CA LEU A 4 4.12 12.20 -2.80
C LEU A 4 4.84 13.32 -3.57
N GLY A 5 5.21 13.08 -4.82
CA GLY A 5 6.01 14.02 -5.62
C GLY A 5 5.34 15.37 -5.85
N SER A 6 4.02 15.38 -6.01
CA SER A 6 3.22 16.61 -6.13
C SER A 6 2.76 17.19 -4.79
N GLN A 7 3.12 16.53 -3.68
CA GLN A 7 2.71 16.89 -2.31
C GLN A 7 1.19 16.99 -2.13
N THR A 8 0.45 16.10 -2.83
CA THR A 8 -1.01 16.02 -2.79
C THR A 8 -1.52 14.74 -2.13
N ALA A 9 -0.62 13.84 -1.69
CA ALA A 9 -0.99 12.72 -0.83
C ALA A 9 -1.55 13.22 0.50
N GLU A 10 -2.68 12.67 0.94
CA GLU A 10 -3.43 13.21 2.06
C GLU A 10 -2.83 12.74 3.39
N LEU A 11 -2.38 13.69 4.21
CA LEU A 11 -1.65 13.42 5.44
C LEU A 11 -2.47 13.76 6.71
N LEU A 12 -2.25 12.99 7.78
CA LEU A 12 -2.83 13.30 9.10
C LEU A 12 -2.20 14.55 9.73
N ALA A 13 -0.90 14.73 9.52
CA ALA A 13 -0.14 15.90 9.94
C ALA A 13 0.45 16.63 8.72
N PRO A 14 0.63 17.96 8.76
CA PRO A 14 1.16 18.73 7.63
C PRO A 14 2.49 18.21 7.08
N TYR A 15 2.76 18.47 5.81
CA TYR A 15 4.06 18.22 5.18
C TYR A 15 5.18 18.99 5.88
N VAL A 16 6.39 18.42 5.88
CA VAL A 16 7.57 19.08 6.47
C VAL A 16 7.78 20.46 5.81
N ALA A 17 7.99 21.47 6.65
CA ALA A 17 8.15 22.87 6.25
C ALA A 17 6.96 23.49 5.48
N GLN A 18 5.77 22.87 5.53
CA GLN A 18 4.54 23.38 4.92
C GLN A 18 3.36 23.22 5.89
N PRO A 19 3.22 24.10 6.90
CA PRO A 19 2.25 23.93 8.00
C PRO A 19 0.79 23.88 7.54
N ASP A 20 0.48 24.52 6.41
CA ASP A 20 -0.88 24.58 5.85
C ASP A 20 -1.15 23.52 4.77
N ASN A 21 -0.16 22.69 4.43
CA ASN A 21 -0.32 21.64 3.42
C ASN A 21 -0.47 20.26 4.06
N ARG A 22 -1.65 19.65 3.91
CA ARG A 22 -1.95 18.25 4.30
C ARG A 22 -2.28 17.37 3.09
N GLY A 23 -1.96 17.82 1.88
CA GLY A 23 -2.37 17.20 0.63
C GLY A 23 -3.84 17.41 0.32
N LEU A 24 -4.42 16.51 -0.48
CA LEU A 24 -5.77 16.66 -1.02
C LEU A 24 -6.58 15.37 -0.88
N ALA A 25 -7.78 15.50 -0.29
CA ALA A 25 -8.82 14.49 -0.38
C ALA A 25 -9.45 14.54 -1.79
N THR A 26 -9.40 13.43 -2.53
CA THR A 26 -10.02 13.33 -3.86
C THR A 26 -11.48 12.88 -3.80
N LEU A 27 -11.92 12.43 -2.63
CA LEU A 27 -13.27 11.93 -2.39
C LEU A 27 -13.66 12.15 -0.93
N GLU A 28 -14.85 12.70 -0.71
CA GLU A 28 -15.42 12.86 0.63
C GLU A 28 -15.72 11.50 1.27
N PHE A 29 -15.57 11.42 2.60
CA PHE A 29 -15.61 10.15 3.32
C PHE A 29 -16.96 9.42 3.20
N ASP A 30 -18.08 10.13 3.29
CA ASP A 30 -19.40 9.48 3.15
C ASP A 30 -19.63 8.99 1.71
N ALA A 31 -19.22 9.76 0.70
CA ALA A 31 -19.27 9.34 -0.70
C ALA A 31 -18.37 8.13 -0.97
N PHE A 32 -17.20 8.05 -0.32
CA PHE A 32 -16.35 6.86 -0.32
C PHE A 32 -17.09 5.65 0.26
N CYS A 33 -17.67 5.79 1.46
CA CYS A 33 -18.42 4.71 2.11
C CYS A 33 -19.61 4.22 1.27
N GLU A 34 -20.30 5.11 0.58
CA GLU A 34 -21.40 4.76 -0.33
C GLU A 34 -20.92 3.89 -1.49
N ARG A 35 -19.80 4.26 -2.12
CA ARG A 35 -19.21 3.47 -3.23
C ARG A 35 -18.74 2.10 -2.77
N VAL A 36 -18.07 2.03 -1.62
CA VAL A 36 -17.64 0.74 -1.03
C VAL A 36 -18.86 -0.11 -0.66
N SER A 37 -19.91 0.49 -0.08
CA SER A 37 -21.15 -0.22 0.25
C SER A 37 -21.83 -0.80 -0.98
N LEU A 38 -21.88 -0.03 -2.08
CA LEU A 38 -22.45 -0.48 -3.34
C LEU A 38 -21.65 -1.63 -3.96
N ALA A 39 -20.32 -1.57 -3.94
CA ALA A 39 -19.48 -2.67 -4.41
C ALA A 39 -19.68 -3.92 -3.54
N ALA A 40 -19.68 -3.77 -2.21
CA ALA A 40 -19.90 -4.84 -1.26
C ALA A 40 -21.27 -5.51 -1.43
N SER A 41 -22.34 -4.75 -1.68
CA SER A 41 -23.69 -5.30 -1.92
C SER A 41 -23.78 -6.12 -3.22
N ARG A 42 -22.75 -6.06 -4.08
CA ARG A 42 -22.62 -6.84 -5.31
C ARG A 42 -21.53 -7.90 -5.22
N GLY A 43 -20.93 -8.09 -4.04
CA GLY A 43 -19.84 -9.05 -3.83
C GLY A 43 -18.53 -8.66 -4.54
N LEU A 44 -18.33 -7.38 -4.84
CA LEU A 44 -17.15 -6.90 -5.55
C LEU A 44 -16.08 -6.35 -4.59
N PRO A 45 -14.78 -6.67 -4.80
CA PRO A 45 -13.68 -5.97 -4.13
C PRO A 45 -13.67 -4.49 -4.52
N THR A 46 -13.23 -3.63 -3.60
CA THR A 46 -12.82 -2.26 -3.92
C THR A 46 -11.30 -2.15 -3.82
N ALA A 47 -10.72 -1.48 -4.82
CA ALA A 47 -9.33 -1.07 -4.86
C ALA A 47 -9.26 0.42 -4.61
N VAL A 48 -8.52 0.84 -3.59
CA VAL A 48 -8.49 2.24 -3.15
C VAL A 48 -7.07 2.79 -3.26
N HIS A 49 -6.87 3.76 -4.16
CA HIS A 49 -5.65 4.57 -4.19
C HIS A 49 -5.51 5.35 -2.88
N ALA A 50 -4.47 5.04 -2.10
CA ALA A 50 -4.10 5.82 -0.91
C ALA A 50 -2.58 5.84 -0.72
N ILE A 51 -1.96 7.01 -0.94
CA ILE A 51 -0.51 7.19 -0.74
C ILE A 51 -0.22 7.72 0.67
N GLY A 52 -0.96 8.71 1.14
CA GLY A 52 -0.77 9.31 2.46
C GLY A 52 -1.42 8.50 3.59
N ASP A 53 -0.96 8.76 4.81
CA ASP A 53 -1.47 8.11 6.02
C ASP A 53 -2.92 8.53 6.32
N GLY A 54 -3.30 9.77 6.00
CA GLY A 54 -4.67 10.26 6.11
C GLY A 54 -5.63 9.55 5.16
N ALA A 55 -5.22 9.38 3.90
CA ALA A 55 -6.00 8.63 2.91
C ALA A 55 -6.14 7.15 3.30
N SER A 56 -5.06 6.53 3.76
CA SER A 56 -5.05 5.12 4.16
C SER A 56 -5.97 4.89 5.36
N ARG A 57 -5.95 5.79 6.37
CA ARG A 57 -6.88 5.74 7.51
C ARG A 57 -8.34 5.83 7.05
N LYS A 58 -8.67 6.79 6.17
CA LYS A 58 -10.03 6.90 5.62
C LYS A 58 -10.48 5.63 4.89
N ALA A 59 -9.57 5.02 4.13
CA ALA A 59 -9.88 3.77 3.44
C ALA A 59 -10.22 2.65 4.44
N LEU A 60 -9.37 2.45 5.46
CA LEU A 60 -9.60 1.46 6.53
C LEU A 60 -10.89 1.74 7.30
N ASP A 61 -11.15 3.00 7.67
CA ASP A 61 -12.36 3.39 8.40
C ASP A 61 -13.62 3.16 7.58
N GLY A 62 -13.59 3.43 6.27
CA GLY A 62 -14.72 3.16 5.38
C GLY A 62 -14.95 1.66 5.20
N PHE A 63 -13.89 0.85 5.05
CA PHE A 63 -14.02 -0.61 5.04
C PHE A 63 -14.65 -1.15 6.32
N ALA A 64 -14.17 -0.69 7.49
CA ALA A 64 -14.72 -1.07 8.78
C ALA A 64 -16.20 -0.66 8.92
N ARG A 65 -16.57 0.56 8.49
CA ARG A 65 -17.96 1.04 8.49
C ARG A 65 -18.87 0.21 7.59
N VAL A 66 -18.40 -0.19 6.41
CA VAL A 66 -19.18 -1.06 5.51
C VAL A 66 -19.31 -2.46 6.08
N ALA A 67 -18.23 -3.06 6.58
CA ALA A 67 -18.25 -4.38 7.20
C ALA A 67 -19.26 -4.45 8.37
N ALA A 68 -19.31 -3.40 9.21
CA ALA A 68 -20.28 -3.31 10.30
C ALA A 68 -21.75 -3.27 9.82
N ARG A 69 -22.01 -2.75 8.60
CA ARG A 69 -23.36 -2.64 8.04
C ARG A 69 -23.79 -3.88 7.27
N THR A 70 -22.87 -4.53 6.55
CA THR A 70 -23.17 -5.65 5.65
C THR A 70 -22.90 -7.01 6.28
N ALA A 71 -22.18 -7.06 7.42
CA ALA A 71 -21.60 -8.27 8.00
C ALA A 71 -20.62 -9.02 7.05
N VAL A 72 -20.16 -8.36 5.98
CA VAL A 72 -19.14 -8.89 5.05
C VAL A 72 -17.85 -8.09 5.26
N GLY A 73 -16.86 -8.75 5.85
CA GLY A 73 -15.56 -8.14 6.15
C GLY A 73 -14.65 -7.98 4.94
N SER A 74 -13.60 -7.16 5.10
CA SER A 74 -12.61 -6.88 4.06
C SER A 74 -11.92 -8.14 3.53
N ALA A 75 -11.61 -9.11 4.40
CA ALA A 75 -11.02 -10.39 4.01
C ALA A 75 -11.88 -11.17 3.00
N ALA A 76 -13.20 -11.19 3.19
CA ALA A 76 -14.12 -11.91 2.31
C ALA A 76 -14.24 -11.24 0.94
N LEU A 77 -14.26 -9.90 0.92
CA LEU A 77 -14.34 -9.11 -0.30
C LEU A 77 -13.00 -8.89 -0.99
N ARG A 78 -11.87 -9.15 -0.31
CA ARG A 78 -10.51 -8.82 -0.77
C ARG A 78 -10.33 -7.32 -1.01
N GLN A 79 -10.82 -6.52 -0.07
CA GLN A 79 -10.60 -5.08 -0.10
C GLN A 79 -9.10 -4.80 -0.06
N ARG A 80 -8.66 -3.82 -0.84
CA ARG A 80 -7.24 -3.49 -0.95
C ARG A 80 -6.99 -2.01 -1.03
N ILE A 81 -5.88 -1.60 -0.43
CA ILE A 81 -5.32 -0.27 -0.56
C ILE A 81 -4.15 -0.36 -1.52
N GLU A 82 -4.22 0.41 -2.60
CA GLU A 82 -3.16 0.60 -3.57
C GLU A 82 -2.15 1.63 -3.05
N HIS A 83 -0.88 1.36 -3.31
CA HIS A 83 0.31 2.07 -2.84
C HIS A 83 0.57 1.87 -1.35
N ALA A 84 -0.38 2.21 -0.47
CA ALA A 84 -0.23 2.18 0.99
C ALA A 84 1.13 2.77 1.44
N GLN A 85 1.55 3.84 0.76
CA GLN A 85 2.95 4.24 0.67
C GLN A 85 3.47 4.83 1.99
N LEU A 86 2.64 5.60 2.68
CA LEU A 86 2.87 6.08 4.04
C LEU A 86 1.68 5.67 4.90
N LEU A 87 1.97 5.06 6.05
CA LEU A 87 0.95 4.62 7.00
C LEU A 87 1.18 5.28 8.37
N HIS A 88 0.11 5.47 9.12
CA HIS A 88 0.25 5.80 10.54
C HIS A 88 0.51 4.51 11.34
N PRO A 89 1.36 4.51 12.39
CA PRO A 89 1.65 3.32 13.19
C PRO A 89 0.42 2.55 13.67
N ASP A 90 -0.60 3.27 14.16
CA ASP A 90 -1.85 2.67 14.64
C ASP A 90 -2.66 1.97 13.53
N ASP A 91 -2.44 2.34 12.27
CA ASP A 91 -3.16 1.78 11.12
C ASP A 91 -2.45 0.56 10.51
N ILE A 92 -1.15 0.37 10.75
CA ILE A 92 -0.38 -0.77 10.21
C ILE A 92 -0.96 -2.13 10.64
N PRO A 93 -1.29 -2.38 11.93
CA PRO A 93 -1.86 -3.66 12.35
C PRO A 93 -3.23 -3.95 11.71
N ARG A 94 -3.97 -2.91 11.34
CA ARG A 94 -5.34 -3.04 10.81
C ARG A 94 -5.39 -3.83 9.50
N PHE A 95 -4.36 -3.73 8.67
CA PHE A 95 -4.27 -4.53 7.45
C PHE A 95 -4.37 -6.03 7.72
N GLY A 96 -3.67 -6.51 8.76
CA GLY A 96 -3.74 -7.91 9.15
C GLY A 96 -5.05 -8.26 9.88
N THR A 97 -5.46 -7.45 10.85
CA THR A 97 -6.65 -7.77 11.67
C THR A 97 -7.96 -7.66 10.92
N GLU A 98 -8.07 -6.71 9.98
CA GLU A 98 -9.27 -6.52 9.17
C GLU A 98 -9.20 -7.33 7.86
N GLY A 99 -8.01 -7.84 7.50
CA GLY A 99 -7.79 -8.60 6.27
C GLY A 99 -7.81 -7.72 5.01
N VAL A 100 -7.31 -6.49 5.12
CA VAL A 100 -7.13 -5.57 3.99
C VAL A 100 -5.78 -5.87 3.33
N ILE A 101 -5.79 -6.01 2.01
CA ILE A 101 -4.59 -6.28 1.23
C ILE A 101 -3.81 -4.98 1.04
N ALA A 102 -2.50 -5.02 1.31
CA ALA A 102 -1.59 -3.95 0.95
C ALA A 102 -1.05 -4.22 -0.46
N SER A 103 -1.61 -3.54 -1.46
CA SER A 103 -1.19 -3.63 -2.86
C SER A 103 -0.16 -2.54 -3.14
N MET A 104 1.11 -2.89 -3.28
CA MET A 104 2.22 -1.92 -3.20
C MET A 104 3.22 -2.11 -4.34
N GLN A 105 3.97 -1.06 -4.68
CA GLN A 105 4.92 -1.07 -5.79
C GLN A 105 6.33 -0.84 -5.27
N PRO A 106 7.14 -1.92 -5.06
CA PRO A 106 8.52 -1.76 -4.61
C PRO A 106 9.36 -0.85 -5.49
N ILE A 107 9.12 -0.84 -6.79
CA ILE A 107 9.86 0.00 -7.74
C ILE A 107 9.62 1.50 -7.50
N HIS A 108 8.49 1.92 -6.92
CA HIS A 108 8.28 3.32 -6.54
C HIS A 108 9.32 3.77 -5.51
N LEU A 109 9.69 2.92 -4.54
CA LEU A 109 10.73 3.28 -3.56
C LEU A 109 12.06 3.61 -4.25
N ALA A 110 12.42 2.89 -5.31
CA ALA A 110 13.65 3.13 -6.05
C ALA A 110 13.71 4.56 -6.64
N ALA A 111 12.57 5.13 -7.03
CA ALA A 111 12.49 6.49 -7.54
C ALA A 111 12.22 7.54 -6.44
N ASP A 112 11.37 7.21 -5.47
CA ASP A 112 10.78 8.16 -4.54
C ASP A 112 11.59 8.36 -3.26
N TRP A 113 12.51 7.47 -2.90
CA TRP A 113 13.20 7.54 -1.60
C TRP A 113 13.84 8.92 -1.31
N PRO A 114 14.46 9.65 -2.28
CA PRO A 114 15.02 10.97 -2.00
C PRO A 114 13.92 12.01 -1.72
N VAL A 115 12.78 11.89 -2.40
CA VAL A 115 11.62 12.77 -2.23
C VAL A 115 10.96 12.50 -0.88
N ALA A 116 10.81 11.23 -0.50
CA ALA A 116 10.31 10.82 0.80
C ALA A 116 11.23 11.31 1.92
N ASP A 117 12.55 11.21 1.77
CA ASP A 117 13.53 11.74 2.72
C ASP A 117 13.40 13.25 2.93
N ARG A 118 12.97 13.98 1.90
CA ARG A 118 12.78 15.44 1.96
C ARG A 118 11.43 15.82 2.59
N PHE A 119 10.34 15.26 2.07
CA PHE A 119 8.99 15.72 2.40
C PHE A 119 8.34 14.98 3.57
N TRP A 120 8.84 13.80 3.91
CA TRP A 120 8.40 12.95 5.02
C TRP A 120 9.53 12.65 6.00
N ALA A 121 10.54 13.52 6.10
CA ALA A 121 11.72 13.32 6.95
C ALA A 121 11.36 12.91 8.40
N ASP A 122 10.27 13.46 8.94
CA ASP A 122 9.76 13.25 10.29
C ASP A 122 8.96 11.95 10.47
N ARG A 123 8.57 11.29 9.37
CA ARG A 123 7.67 10.12 9.37
C ARG A 123 8.09 8.99 8.43
N LYS A 124 9.26 9.10 7.79
CA LYS A 124 9.76 8.14 6.81
C LYS A 124 9.89 6.71 7.33
N ALA A 125 10.04 6.53 8.64
CA ALA A 125 10.03 5.22 9.28
C ALA A 125 8.73 4.42 9.03
N HIS A 126 7.65 5.12 8.65
CA HIS A 126 6.35 4.52 8.36
C HIS A 126 6.02 4.49 6.86
N ALA A 127 7.00 4.78 5.99
CA ALA A 127 6.84 4.69 4.55
C ALA A 127 7.38 3.36 4.00
N TYR A 128 6.62 2.76 3.08
CA TYR A 128 6.94 1.48 2.44
C TYR A 128 7.25 0.37 3.47
N VAL A 129 6.42 0.24 4.50
CA VAL A 129 6.61 -0.65 5.67
C VAL A 129 6.25 -2.12 5.39
N TRP A 130 6.78 -2.69 4.30
CA TRP A 130 6.42 -4.02 3.81
C TRP A 130 6.64 -5.12 4.85
N ARG A 131 7.81 -5.14 5.50
CA ARG A 131 8.13 -6.17 6.48
C ARG A 131 7.22 -6.06 7.69
N GLU A 132 6.95 -4.85 8.17
CA GLU A 132 6.06 -4.64 9.30
C GLU A 132 4.64 -5.11 8.98
N LEU A 133 4.07 -4.67 7.85
CA LEU A 133 2.77 -5.14 7.35
C LEU A 133 2.70 -6.67 7.32
N ALA A 134 3.67 -7.33 6.65
CA ALA A 134 3.71 -8.79 6.57
C ALA A 134 3.78 -9.45 7.95
N SER A 135 4.60 -8.93 8.87
CA SER A 135 4.73 -9.45 10.24
C SER A 135 3.48 -9.26 11.10
N ARG A 136 2.62 -8.30 10.73
CA ARG A 136 1.31 -8.09 11.35
C ARG A 136 0.19 -8.90 10.69
N GLY A 137 0.53 -9.78 9.75
CA GLY A 137 -0.41 -10.66 9.06
C GLY A 137 -1.12 -10.01 7.87
N ALA A 138 -0.69 -8.81 7.45
CA ALA A 138 -1.20 -8.23 6.21
C ALA A 138 -0.76 -9.07 5.00
N ARG A 139 -1.66 -9.24 4.04
CA ARG A 139 -1.30 -9.80 2.74
C ARG A 139 -0.71 -8.71 1.86
N LEU A 140 0.52 -8.93 1.39
CA LEU A 140 1.16 -8.07 0.40
C LEU A 140 0.83 -8.57 -1.02
N ALA A 141 0.49 -7.64 -1.90
CA ALA A 141 0.41 -7.88 -3.34
C ALA A 141 1.31 -6.86 -4.04
N PHE A 142 2.29 -7.32 -4.83
CA PHE A 142 3.20 -6.42 -5.51
C PHE A 142 2.87 -6.23 -6.98
N GLY A 143 3.08 -5.00 -7.46
CA GLY A 143 2.90 -4.61 -8.86
C GLY A 143 3.83 -3.47 -9.24
N SER A 144 3.71 -2.98 -10.47
CA SER A 144 4.55 -1.89 -10.99
C SER A 144 3.82 -0.55 -11.16
N ASP A 145 2.48 -0.52 -11.15
CA ASP A 145 1.71 0.67 -11.57
C ASP A 145 2.11 1.18 -12.98
N ALA A 146 2.39 0.24 -13.91
CA ALA A 146 2.73 0.60 -15.27
C ALA A 146 1.57 1.38 -15.95
N PRO A 147 1.88 2.41 -16.75
CA PRO A 147 3.20 2.75 -17.28
C PRO A 147 4.00 3.76 -16.43
N ILE A 148 3.60 4.06 -15.19
CA ILE A 148 4.31 5.02 -14.33
C ILE A 148 5.73 4.52 -14.04
N GLU A 149 5.86 3.25 -13.65
CA GLU A 149 7.15 2.58 -13.49
C GLU A 149 7.31 1.36 -14.40
N SER A 150 8.54 0.86 -14.49
CA SER A 150 8.90 -0.29 -15.33
C SER A 150 8.12 -1.55 -14.96
N VAL A 151 7.67 -2.30 -15.97
CA VAL A 151 7.08 -3.65 -15.81
C VAL A 151 8.11 -4.73 -15.45
N ASP A 152 9.40 -4.38 -15.40
CA ASP A 152 10.48 -5.29 -15.06
C ASP A 152 10.42 -5.69 -13.58
N VAL A 153 9.80 -6.86 -13.32
CA VAL A 153 9.63 -7.44 -11.99
C VAL A 153 10.96 -7.64 -11.27
N LEU A 154 12.07 -7.85 -11.98
CA LEU A 154 13.38 -8.04 -11.33
C LEU A 154 13.86 -6.76 -10.63
N GLN A 155 13.54 -5.59 -11.18
CA GLN A 155 13.86 -4.31 -10.53
C GLN A 155 13.05 -4.13 -9.24
N GLY A 156 11.75 -4.45 -9.30
CA GLY A 156 10.88 -4.42 -8.12
C GLY A 156 11.31 -5.41 -7.04
N LEU A 157 11.63 -6.66 -7.41
CA LEU A 157 12.15 -7.67 -6.48
C LEU A 157 13.47 -7.24 -5.85
N ARG A 158 14.39 -6.71 -6.66
CA ARG A 158 15.66 -6.18 -6.14
C ARG A 158 15.38 -5.07 -5.12
N CYS A 159 14.53 -4.11 -5.45
CA CYS A 159 14.19 -3.02 -4.54
C CYS A 159 13.52 -3.53 -3.25
N ALA A 160 12.62 -4.52 -3.33
CA ALA A 160 11.99 -5.11 -2.15
C ALA A 160 13.00 -5.73 -1.16
N VAL A 161 14.06 -6.35 -1.68
CA VAL A 161 15.08 -7.06 -0.91
C VAL A 161 16.21 -6.15 -0.45
N THR A 162 16.66 -5.23 -1.29
CA THR A 162 17.82 -4.37 -0.99
C THR A 162 17.42 -3.01 -0.43
N ARG A 163 16.22 -2.53 -0.78
CA ARG A 163 15.72 -1.16 -0.59
C ARG A 163 16.62 -0.10 -1.21
N GLN A 164 17.17 -0.42 -2.37
CA GLN A 164 18.03 0.45 -3.14
C GLN A 164 17.38 0.80 -4.48
N ASP A 165 17.68 1.98 -4.99
CA ASP A 165 17.41 2.39 -6.37
C ASP A 165 18.27 1.61 -7.37
N ARG A 166 18.10 1.88 -8.68
CA ARG A 166 18.84 1.19 -9.77
C ARG A 166 20.36 1.32 -9.68
N ASP A 167 20.86 2.40 -9.08
CA ASP A 167 22.29 2.67 -8.92
C ASP A 167 22.84 2.06 -7.63
N GLY A 168 22.02 1.37 -6.84
CA GLY A 168 22.42 0.78 -5.57
C GLY A 168 22.43 1.77 -4.40
N ARG A 169 21.73 2.90 -4.52
CA ARG A 169 21.65 3.93 -3.48
C ARG A 169 20.30 3.88 -2.73
N PRO A 170 20.25 4.37 -1.48
CA PRO A 170 21.41 4.69 -0.66
C PRO A 170 22.20 3.42 -0.32
N ALA A 171 23.50 3.58 -0.06
CA ALA A 171 24.32 2.46 0.40
C ALA A 171 23.69 1.89 1.68
N GLY A 172 23.52 0.57 1.74
CA GLY A 172 22.86 -0.07 2.87
C GLY A 172 21.33 -0.03 2.84
N GLY A 173 20.70 0.57 1.81
CA GLY A 173 19.25 0.57 1.59
C GLY A 173 18.50 1.60 2.43
N TRP A 174 17.42 2.16 1.89
CA TRP A 174 16.60 3.16 2.57
C TRP A 174 15.60 2.48 3.52
N CYS A 175 15.58 2.87 4.81
CA CYS A 175 14.82 2.18 5.86
C CYS A 175 15.05 0.65 5.84
N PRO A 176 16.30 0.18 6.00
CA PRO A 176 16.70 -1.21 5.75
C PRO A 176 15.99 -2.24 6.64
N GLU A 177 15.45 -1.83 7.78
CA GLU A 177 14.60 -2.62 8.65
C GLU A 177 13.33 -3.12 7.95
N GLN A 178 12.86 -2.43 6.90
CA GLN A 178 11.67 -2.80 6.12
C GLN A 178 11.98 -3.70 4.91
N ARG A 179 13.20 -4.27 4.83
CA ARG A 179 13.56 -5.25 3.79
C ARG A 179 12.74 -6.52 3.93
N LEU A 180 12.34 -7.07 2.80
CA LEU A 180 11.82 -8.44 2.71
C LEU A 180 12.94 -9.41 2.37
N ASP A 181 12.81 -10.65 2.82
CA ASP A 181 13.59 -11.73 2.22
C ASP A 181 13.10 -12.03 0.79
N ARG A 182 13.94 -12.73 0.02
CA ARG A 182 13.68 -13.04 -1.39
C ARG A 182 12.36 -13.78 -1.61
N TRP A 183 11.97 -14.66 -0.69
CA TRP A 183 10.79 -15.50 -0.84
C TRP A 183 9.54 -14.74 -0.49
N SER A 184 9.56 -13.93 0.57
CA SER A 184 8.45 -13.01 0.87
C SER A 184 8.21 -12.02 -0.26
N ALA A 185 9.28 -11.45 -0.85
CA ALA A 185 9.15 -10.55 -1.99
C ALA A 185 8.58 -11.26 -3.24
N LEU A 186 9.07 -12.46 -3.55
CA LEU A 186 8.55 -13.27 -4.67
C LEU A 186 7.09 -13.68 -4.46
N ALA A 187 6.74 -14.09 -3.24
CA ALA A 187 5.37 -14.46 -2.89
C ALA A 187 4.40 -13.29 -3.08
N ALA A 188 4.80 -12.05 -2.77
CA ALA A 188 3.96 -10.87 -2.99
C ALA A 188 3.67 -10.61 -4.48
N TYR A 189 4.63 -10.87 -5.38
CA TYR A 189 4.42 -10.78 -6.85
C TYR A 189 3.67 -11.98 -7.44
N GLY A 190 3.74 -13.16 -6.80
CA GLY A 190 3.05 -14.37 -7.23
C GLY A 190 1.72 -14.57 -6.52
N VAL A 191 1.75 -15.32 -5.42
CA VAL A 191 0.58 -15.68 -4.60
C VAL A 191 -0.21 -14.46 -4.14
N GLY A 192 0.47 -13.41 -3.69
CA GLY A 192 -0.13 -12.17 -3.20
C GLY A 192 -0.94 -11.46 -4.28
N ALA A 193 -0.35 -11.27 -5.46
CA ALA A 193 -1.00 -10.67 -6.62
C ALA A 193 -2.17 -11.53 -7.13
N ALA A 194 -1.98 -12.85 -7.26
CA ALA A 194 -3.04 -13.77 -7.67
C ALA A 194 -4.23 -13.74 -6.69
N HIS A 195 -3.96 -13.71 -5.40
CA HIS A 195 -5.02 -13.56 -4.39
C HIS A 195 -5.70 -12.19 -4.46
N ALA A 196 -4.97 -11.09 -4.64
CA ALA A 196 -5.59 -9.77 -4.80
C ALA A 196 -6.51 -9.69 -6.03
N ALA A 197 -6.19 -10.47 -7.08
CA ALA A 197 -6.98 -10.57 -8.31
C ALA A 197 -8.15 -11.57 -8.24
N GLY A 198 -8.23 -12.43 -7.21
CA GLY A 198 -9.23 -13.50 -7.16
C GLY A 198 -8.91 -14.70 -8.05
N GLN A 199 -7.63 -14.90 -8.39
CA GLN A 199 -7.17 -15.88 -9.38
C GLN A 199 -6.18 -16.90 -8.82
N GLU A 200 -6.06 -17.03 -7.50
CA GLU A 200 -5.10 -17.97 -6.87
C GLU A 200 -5.42 -19.45 -7.12
N ALA A 201 -6.60 -19.76 -7.66
CA ALA A 201 -6.94 -21.12 -8.10
C ALA A 201 -6.21 -21.51 -9.40
N GLU A 202 -5.78 -20.53 -10.20
CA GLU A 202 -5.15 -20.74 -11.50
C GLU A 202 -3.73 -20.14 -11.58
N LEU A 203 -3.44 -19.11 -10.78
CA LEU A 203 -2.22 -18.31 -10.83
C LEU A 203 -1.48 -18.27 -9.48
N GLY A 204 -0.21 -17.87 -9.53
CA GLY A 204 0.57 -17.50 -8.33
C GLY A 204 1.44 -18.62 -7.74
N THR A 205 1.15 -19.88 -8.04
CA THR A 205 1.98 -21.04 -7.63
C THR A 205 2.23 -22.02 -8.77
N LEU A 206 3.31 -22.80 -8.66
CA LEU A 206 3.57 -23.94 -9.53
C LEU A 206 3.21 -25.23 -8.77
N MET A 207 1.91 -25.48 -8.62
CA MET A 207 1.36 -26.68 -7.98
C MET A 207 0.44 -27.42 -8.97
N PRO A 208 0.26 -28.74 -8.82
CA PRO A 208 -0.68 -29.52 -9.63
C PRO A 208 -2.12 -29.02 -9.58
#